data_AF-A0A257VUB9-F1
#
_entry.id   AF-A0A257VUB9-F1
#
_cell.length_a   1.000
_cell.length_b   1.000
_cell.length_c   1.000
_cell.angle_alpha   90.00
_cell.angle_beta   90.00
_cell.angle_gamma   90.00
#
_symmetry.space_group_name_H-M   'P 1'
#
loop_
_entity.id
_entity.type
_entity.pdbx_description
1 polymer ?
#
loop_
_entity_poly.entity_id
_entity_poly.type
_entity_poly.pdbx_seq_one_letter_code
_entity_poly.pdbx_strand_id
1 'polypeptide(L)'
;MTTSSDSLSRRDALKATLASVGLSALAFEPVRAAPAAAPDARRGAVKKYEMLKSINLWAFPYPERMTLRECMQLAKNAGFDGIELNYDLDNDLSPKHGAQDYKAIRKMADEIGIQISGLCSFLFWPYPLTSNDPAKRAQGMELAGKIAQCAHDLGVENVLVVPGAVHIPWRTDHEPVANDVCDQRAREAVGQLAKQAEKLKVCLNIENIFFNGYLMTPMEMNSFVDGIGSEHVRVHFDTGNISMFQFPEHWAKVLGNRTKNVHLKEFTKKGTDFSLETFRPLLDGTTNWPAVTDALADTGYTGFLTFEYFHPYAHYPEALIYQTSDSLDRILMSWETITLLFFVGLSAGFIDAVAGGGGLISVPALLWAGLPPQMALGTNKMQAVCGTLMAVRRYARAGYVSWPQVRLAVVITFVFACLGTWTVTQVSNEVLKKIVPWMLLGIAVYVLLSPGLGRTAAKARLSLAAFACLAGSALGFYDGFFGPGTGTFWTLACISLLGLELTRATAFTKVTNLTSNLASLLVFVAYGRVNYEIAAAMIAGQLIGGRLGASMAIRHGAPFIRVIFISVVLAMVAKLLWDQFA
;
A
#
# COMPACT_ATOMS: atom_id res chain seq x y z
N MET A 1 -41.01 60.06 36.71
CA MET A 1 -40.14 58.87 36.77
C MET A 1 -41.01 57.68 37.14
N THR A 2 -41.31 56.80 36.18
CA THR A 2 -41.71 55.41 36.40
C THR A 2 -41.58 54.67 35.06
N THR A 3 -40.48 53.96 34.88
CA THR A 3 -40.23 53.07 33.73
C THR A 3 -40.64 51.65 34.10
N SER A 4 -41.55 51.05 33.33
CA SER A 4 -41.90 49.63 33.40
C SER A 4 -41.00 48.83 32.45
N SER A 5 -40.34 47.79 32.96
CA SER A 5 -39.52 46.86 32.18
C SER A 5 -40.36 45.67 31.70
N ASP A 6 -40.58 45.56 30.39
CA ASP A 6 -41.09 44.34 29.76
C ASP A 6 -39.94 43.34 29.56
N SER A 7 -40.13 42.11 30.07
CA SER A 7 -39.17 41.01 29.92
C SER A 7 -39.68 40.01 28.89
N LEU A 8 -38.84 39.72 27.88
CA LEU A 8 -39.11 38.72 26.84
C LEU A 8 -39.21 37.32 27.46
N SER A 9 -40.31 36.61 27.21
CA SER A 9 -40.53 35.27 27.76
C SER A 9 -39.80 34.19 26.95
N ARG A 10 -39.40 33.09 27.62
CA ARG A 10 -38.73 31.92 27.00
C ARG A 10 -39.51 31.30 25.83
N ARG A 11 -40.82 31.52 25.72
CA ARG A 11 -41.64 31.05 24.59
C ARG A 11 -41.43 31.88 23.32
N ASP A 12 -41.10 33.15 23.45
CA ASP A 12 -40.93 34.06 22.31
C ASP A 12 -39.56 33.86 21.66
N ALA A 13 -38.54 33.55 22.47
CA ALA A 13 -37.23 33.10 21.98
C ALA A 13 -37.32 31.77 21.20
N LEU A 14 -38.10 30.79 21.68
CA LEU A 14 -38.26 29.49 21.02
C LEU A 14 -39.00 29.57 19.67
N LYS A 15 -39.98 30.48 19.56
CA LYS A 15 -40.70 30.74 18.30
C LYS A 15 -39.81 31.43 17.26
N ALA A 16 -38.95 32.35 17.69
CA ALA A 16 -37.99 33.03 16.81
C ALA A 16 -36.93 32.06 16.25
N THR A 17 -36.47 31.07 17.03
CA THR A 17 -35.50 30.06 16.57
C THR A 17 -36.12 29.03 15.61
N LEU A 18 -37.39 28.66 15.79
CA LEU A 18 -38.07 27.74 14.88
C LEU A 18 -38.42 28.39 13.53
N ALA A 19 -38.72 29.69 13.52
CA ALA A 19 -38.98 30.44 12.30
C ALA A 19 -37.71 30.66 11.46
N SER A 20 -36.54 30.87 12.07
CA SER A 20 -35.27 31.06 11.35
C SER A 20 -34.71 29.77 10.75
N VAL A 21 -34.92 28.62 11.39
CA VAL A 21 -34.52 27.30 10.85
C VAL A 21 -35.41 26.89 9.67
N GLY A 22 -36.69 27.24 9.68
CA GLY A 22 -37.63 26.94 8.58
C GLY A 22 -37.40 27.74 7.30
N LEU A 23 -37.01 29.02 7.41
CA LEU A 23 -36.74 29.86 6.24
C LEU A 23 -35.37 29.59 5.59
N SER A 24 -34.39 29.13 6.36
CA SER A 24 -33.06 28.77 5.83
C SER A 24 -33.10 27.50 4.96
N ALA A 25 -34.08 26.62 5.18
CA ALA A 25 -34.24 25.37 4.45
C ALA A 25 -34.91 25.54 3.06
N LEU A 26 -35.57 26.68 2.81
CA LEU A 26 -36.30 26.94 1.56
C LEU A 26 -35.51 27.77 0.55
N ALA A 27 -34.33 28.28 0.91
CA ALA A 27 -33.49 29.13 0.06
C ALA A 27 -32.33 28.39 -0.65
N PHE A 28 -32.19 27.07 -0.43
CA PHE A 28 -31.21 26.29 -1.17
C PHE A 28 -31.82 25.83 -2.49
N GLU A 29 -31.45 26.49 -3.58
CA GLU A 29 -31.51 25.84 -4.89
C GLU A 29 -30.81 24.48 -4.75
N PRO A 30 -31.44 23.36 -5.19
CA PRO A 30 -30.76 22.09 -5.21
C PRO A 30 -29.59 22.26 -6.17
N VAL A 31 -28.38 22.37 -5.62
CA VAL A 31 -27.14 22.21 -6.37
C VAL A 31 -27.31 20.87 -7.06
N ARG A 32 -27.53 20.89 -8.38
CA ARG A 32 -27.58 19.67 -9.19
C ARG A 32 -26.33 18.91 -8.83
N ALA A 33 -26.50 17.77 -8.16
CA ALA A 33 -25.41 16.90 -7.81
C ALA A 33 -24.62 16.68 -9.10
N ALA A 34 -23.34 17.07 -9.10
CA ALA A 34 -22.44 16.68 -10.17
C ALA A 34 -22.60 15.16 -10.33
N PRO A 35 -22.77 14.64 -11.55
CA PRO A 35 -22.98 13.22 -11.77
C PRO A 35 -21.91 12.44 -10.99
N ALA A 36 -22.34 11.37 -10.32
CA ALA A 36 -21.46 10.52 -9.52
C ALA A 36 -20.16 10.29 -10.28
N ALA A 37 -19.02 10.63 -9.67
CA ALA A 37 -17.73 10.30 -10.25
C ALA A 37 -17.74 8.79 -10.45
N ALA A 38 -17.62 8.35 -11.70
CA ALA A 38 -17.53 6.94 -12.04
C ALA A 38 -16.46 6.28 -11.14
N PRO A 39 -16.59 4.97 -10.82
CA PRO A 39 -15.49 4.23 -10.21
C PRO A 39 -14.21 4.63 -10.90
N ASP A 40 -13.21 5.05 -10.12
CA ASP A 40 -12.00 5.62 -10.66
C ASP A 40 -11.32 4.55 -11.53
N ALA A 41 -11.56 4.62 -12.84
CA ALA A 41 -11.06 3.65 -13.81
C ALA A 41 -9.52 3.58 -13.80
N ARG A 42 -8.84 4.54 -13.16
CA ARG A 42 -7.38 4.52 -12.93
C ARG A 42 -6.96 3.49 -11.88
N ARG A 43 -7.87 2.97 -11.06
CA ARG A 43 -7.60 1.94 -10.03
C ARG A 43 -8.07 0.58 -10.55
N GLY A 44 -7.19 -0.07 -11.32
CA GLY A 44 -7.41 -1.43 -11.84
C GLY A 44 -7.50 -2.50 -10.76
N ALA A 45 -7.92 -3.71 -11.14
CA ALA A 45 -7.92 -4.89 -10.29
C ALA A 45 -6.48 -5.26 -9.87
N VAL A 46 -6.30 -5.72 -8.63
CA VAL A 46 -4.98 -5.91 -8.01
C VAL A 46 -4.51 -7.36 -8.22
N LYS A 47 -3.36 -7.54 -8.89
CA LYS A 47 -2.73 -8.85 -9.14
C LYS A 47 -1.41 -8.96 -8.37
N LYS A 48 -1.18 -10.08 -7.68
CA LYS A 48 0.06 -10.37 -6.96
C LYS A 48 1.15 -10.85 -7.90
N TYR A 49 2.38 -10.45 -7.59
CA TYR A 49 3.59 -11.00 -8.18
C TYR A 49 4.56 -11.53 -7.11
N GLU A 50 5.39 -12.53 -7.47
CA GLU A 50 6.43 -13.09 -6.58
C GLU A 50 7.80 -12.41 -6.75
N MET A 51 7.86 -11.37 -7.57
CA MET A 51 9.08 -10.60 -7.85
C MET A 51 9.51 -9.77 -6.63
N LEU A 52 10.81 -9.56 -6.47
CA LEU A 52 11.41 -8.87 -5.32
C LEU A 52 11.76 -7.42 -5.63
N LYS A 53 11.62 -6.51 -4.65
CA LYS A 53 11.99 -5.10 -4.81
C LYS A 53 13.50 -4.92 -4.68
N SER A 54 14.11 -4.27 -5.67
CA SER A 54 15.51 -3.84 -5.57
C SER A 54 15.73 -2.42 -6.06
N ILE A 55 16.87 -1.84 -5.70
CA ILE A 55 17.30 -0.52 -6.13
C ILE A 55 18.78 -0.54 -6.45
N ASN A 56 19.19 0.17 -7.50
CA ASN A 56 20.58 0.31 -7.90
C ASN A 56 21.28 1.40 -7.07
N LEU A 57 22.56 1.18 -6.77
CA LEU A 57 23.38 2.08 -5.98
C LEU A 57 23.60 3.48 -6.64
N TRP A 58 23.45 3.62 -7.97
CA TRP A 58 23.43 4.92 -8.67
C TRP A 58 22.27 5.84 -8.25
N ALA A 59 21.20 5.30 -7.66
CA ALA A 59 20.10 6.12 -7.13
C ALA A 59 20.46 6.83 -5.80
N PHE A 60 21.66 6.57 -5.27
CA PHE A 60 22.20 7.16 -4.06
C PHE A 60 23.36 8.10 -4.40
N PRO A 61 23.63 9.14 -3.59
CA PRO A 61 24.81 9.98 -3.78
C PRO A 61 26.07 9.28 -3.22
N TYR A 62 26.37 8.11 -3.78
CA TYR A 62 27.50 7.26 -3.44
C TYR A 62 28.58 7.32 -4.53
N PRO A 63 29.88 7.39 -4.16
CA PRO A 63 30.42 7.42 -2.80
C PRO A 63 30.54 8.83 -2.19
N GLU A 64 30.11 9.89 -2.87
CA GLU A 64 30.48 11.27 -2.54
C GLU A 64 29.87 11.77 -1.23
N ARG A 65 28.67 11.32 -0.88
CA ARG A 65 27.92 11.81 0.29
C ARG A 65 27.39 10.70 1.20
N MET A 66 27.41 9.45 0.75
CA MET A 66 27.00 8.29 1.53
C MET A 66 28.03 7.18 1.37
N THR A 67 28.30 6.49 2.46
CA THR A 67 29.04 5.22 2.45
C THR A 67 28.15 4.10 1.92
N LEU A 68 28.77 3.00 1.49
CA LEU A 68 28.05 1.81 1.04
C LEU A 68 27.10 1.26 2.13
N ARG A 69 27.55 1.27 3.39
CA ARG A 69 26.73 0.84 4.54
C ARG A 69 25.49 1.69 4.72
N GLU A 70 25.61 3.01 4.61
CA GLU A 70 24.47 3.93 4.72
C GLU A 70 23.46 3.71 3.60
N CYS A 71 23.92 3.47 2.36
CA CYS A 71 23.05 3.15 1.22
C CYS A 71 22.27 1.86 1.45
N MET A 72 22.96 0.78 1.87
CA MET A 72 22.33 -0.51 2.20
C MET A 72 21.30 -0.39 3.33
N GLN A 73 21.65 0.35 4.39
CA GLN A 73 20.75 0.55 5.52
C GLN A 73 19.52 1.37 5.13
N LEU A 74 19.69 2.42 4.33
CA LEU A 74 18.60 3.26 3.86
C LEU A 74 17.65 2.47 2.94
N ALA A 75 18.19 1.69 2.00
CA ALA A 75 17.39 0.80 1.16
C ALA A 75 16.59 -0.20 2.01
N LYS A 76 17.21 -0.80 3.03
CA LYS A 76 16.52 -1.72 3.93
C LYS A 76 15.41 -1.02 4.72
N ASN A 77 15.67 0.16 5.26
CA ASN A 77 14.69 0.96 6.01
C ASN A 77 13.50 1.38 5.14
N ALA A 78 13.74 1.67 3.86
CA ALA A 78 12.69 1.98 2.89
C ALA A 78 11.86 0.75 2.48
N GLY A 79 12.30 -0.47 2.79
CA GLY A 79 11.57 -1.70 2.55
C GLY A 79 11.95 -2.43 1.26
N PHE A 80 13.16 -2.23 0.73
CA PHE A 80 13.69 -3.03 -0.37
C PHE A 80 14.17 -4.42 0.11
N ASP A 81 14.03 -5.43 -0.75
CA ASP A 81 14.52 -6.79 -0.52
C ASP A 81 16.00 -6.93 -0.85
N GLY A 82 16.46 -6.18 -1.87
CA GLY A 82 17.86 -6.18 -2.29
C GLY A 82 18.37 -4.86 -2.85
N ILE A 83 19.68 -4.75 -3.00
CA ILE A 83 20.39 -3.61 -3.61
C ILE A 83 21.37 -4.13 -4.67
N GLU A 84 21.44 -3.45 -5.81
CA GLU A 84 22.42 -3.75 -6.85
C GLU A 84 23.63 -2.83 -6.70
N LEU A 85 24.83 -3.39 -6.78
CA LEU A 85 26.07 -2.65 -6.55
C LEU A 85 26.77 -2.30 -7.87
N ASN A 86 27.52 -1.20 -7.89
CA ASN A 86 28.24 -0.74 -9.07
C ASN A 86 29.74 -1.01 -8.94
N TYR A 87 30.32 -1.68 -9.94
CA TYR A 87 31.76 -1.86 -10.06
C TYR A 87 32.39 -0.72 -10.86
N ASP A 88 33.41 -0.07 -10.31
CA ASP A 88 34.09 1.08 -10.92
C ASP A 88 35.62 0.96 -10.78
N LEU A 89 36.41 1.96 -11.19
CA LEU A 89 37.87 1.95 -11.12
C LEU A 89 38.41 2.25 -9.71
N ASP A 90 37.64 2.99 -8.91
CA ASP A 90 38.17 3.63 -7.70
C ASP A 90 37.28 3.54 -6.44
N ASN A 91 36.07 2.96 -6.53
CA ASN A 91 35.15 2.82 -5.40
C ASN A 91 35.39 1.52 -4.60
N ASP A 92 34.48 1.19 -3.66
CA ASP A 92 34.58 -0.02 -2.83
C ASP A 92 34.56 -1.34 -3.63
N LEU A 93 34.00 -1.31 -4.85
CA LEU A 93 33.98 -2.44 -5.79
C LEU A 93 34.81 -2.09 -7.01
N SER A 94 36.12 -2.31 -6.92
CA SER A 94 37.05 -1.89 -7.96
C SER A 94 38.24 -2.82 -8.13
N PRO A 95 39.03 -2.71 -9.22
CA PRO A 95 40.20 -3.56 -9.45
C PRO A 95 41.28 -3.46 -8.38
N LYS A 96 41.17 -2.49 -7.47
CA LYS A 96 42.07 -2.29 -6.32
C LYS A 96 41.73 -3.21 -5.14
N HIS A 97 40.55 -3.80 -5.12
CA HIS A 97 40.04 -4.65 -4.05
C HIS A 97 40.02 -6.12 -4.46
N GLY A 98 40.06 -7.01 -3.47
CA GLY A 98 40.11 -8.46 -3.65
C GLY A 98 39.00 -9.22 -2.92
N ALA A 99 39.07 -10.55 -3.00
CA ALA A 99 38.05 -11.45 -2.45
C ALA A 99 37.74 -11.23 -0.95
N GLN A 100 38.71 -10.78 -0.15
CA GLN A 100 38.48 -10.50 1.26
C GLN A 100 37.59 -9.27 1.48
N ASP A 101 37.79 -8.22 0.69
CA ASP A 101 37.00 -6.98 0.75
C ASP A 101 35.56 -7.26 0.31
N TYR A 102 35.39 -8.00 -0.78
CA TYR A 102 34.08 -8.40 -1.28
C TYR A 102 33.31 -9.26 -0.28
N LYS A 103 33.98 -10.22 0.39
CA LYS A 103 33.35 -10.99 1.49
C LYS A 103 32.95 -10.12 2.67
N ALA A 104 33.70 -9.06 2.98
CA ALA A 104 33.34 -8.11 4.02
C ALA A 104 32.08 -7.30 3.63
N ILE A 105 31.97 -6.88 2.37
CA ILE A 105 30.76 -6.25 1.82
C ILE A 105 29.56 -7.20 1.90
N ARG A 106 29.74 -8.47 1.51
CA ARG A 106 28.67 -9.47 1.62
C ARG A 106 28.20 -9.64 3.06
N LYS A 107 29.13 -9.79 4.00
CA LYS A 107 28.82 -9.89 5.43
C LYS A 107 28.07 -8.65 5.94
N MET A 108 28.46 -7.45 5.50
CA MET A 108 27.76 -6.20 5.83
C MET A 108 26.31 -6.22 5.36
N ALA A 109 26.04 -6.67 4.13
CA ALA A 109 24.68 -6.81 3.61
C ALA A 109 23.85 -7.82 4.42
N ASP A 110 24.45 -8.97 4.77
CA ASP A 110 23.81 -9.99 5.62
C ASP A 110 23.48 -9.46 7.04
N GLU A 111 24.38 -8.66 7.64
CA GLU A 111 24.15 -8.00 8.94
C GLU A 111 22.96 -7.01 8.91
N ILE A 112 22.81 -6.28 7.80
CA ILE A 112 21.70 -5.34 7.59
C ILE A 112 20.39 -6.09 7.26
N GLY A 113 20.51 -7.30 6.71
CA GLY A 113 19.38 -8.10 6.24
C GLY A 113 18.86 -7.64 4.87
N ILE A 114 19.75 -7.17 4.00
CA ILE A 114 19.45 -6.81 2.60
C ILE A 114 20.23 -7.72 1.65
N GLN A 115 19.60 -8.19 0.59
CA GLN A 115 20.27 -9.02 -0.43
C GLN A 115 21.07 -8.15 -1.39
N ILE A 116 22.13 -8.71 -1.98
CA ILE A 116 22.80 -8.08 -3.13
C ILE A 116 22.18 -8.70 -4.38
N SER A 117 21.46 -7.90 -5.16
CA SER A 117 20.67 -8.39 -6.31
C SER A 117 21.53 -8.66 -7.55
N GLY A 118 22.69 -8.03 -7.66
CA GLY A 118 23.65 -8.20 -8.75
C GLY A 118 24.74 -7.14 -8.78
N LEU A 119 25.52 -7.17 -9.85
CA LEU A 119 26.51 -6.14 -10.19
C LEU A 119 26.21 -5.53 -11.56
N CYS A 120 26.43 -4.23 -11.68
CA CYS A 120 26.52 -3.53 -12.96
C CYS A 120 27.73 -2.60 -12.98
N SER A 121 28.07 -2.06 -14.14
CA SER A 121 29.24 -1.20 -14.29
C SER A 121 29.10 -0.24 -15.46
N PHE A 122 29.51 1.02 -15.24
CA PHE A 122 29.60 2.01 -16.32
C PHE A 122 30.84 1.78 -17.20
N LEU A 123 31.76 0.87 -16.82
CA LEU A 123 33.05 0.67 -17.49
C LEU A 123 32.96 0.10 -18.90
N PHE A 124 31.82 -0.47 -19.28
CA PHE A 124 31.59 -0.91 -20.66
C PHE A 124 31.47 0.26 -21.66
N TRP A 125 31.26 1.50 -21.19
CA TRP A 125 31.22 2.70 -22.05
C TRP A 125 32.60 3.28 -22.39
N PRO A 126 33.55 3.46 -21.43
CA PRO A 126 34.93 3.81 -21.75
C PRO A 126 35.74 2.68 -22.36
N TYR A 127 35.38 1.43 -22.08
CA TYR A 127 36.06 0.26 -22.61
C TYR A 127 35.09 -0.71 -23.30
N PRO A 128 34.42 -0.31 -24.41
CA PRO A 128 33.49 -1.18 -25.10
C PRO A 128 34.19 -2.41 -25.66
N LEU A 129 33.56 -3.58 -25.50
CA LEU A 129 34.07 -4.85 -26.02
C LEU A 129 34.21 -4.85 -27.55
N THR A 130 33.48 -3.97 -28.23
CA THR A 130 33.44 -3.86 -29.70
C THR A 130 34.26 -2.71 -30.28
N SER A 131 34.89 -1.88 -29.43
CA SER A 131 35.66 -0.69 -29.81
C SER A 131 36.60 -0.92 -31.00
N ASN A 132 36.79 0.07 -31.88
CA ASN A 132 37.79 -0.01 -32.95
C ASN A 132 39.22 -0.09 -32.40
N ASP A 133 39.47 0.51 -31.24
CA ASP A 133 40.75 0.45 -30.53
C ASP A 133 40.96 -0.91 -29.84
N PRO A 134 41.94 -1.73 -30.26
CA PRO A 134 42.24 -3.01 -29.65
C PRO A 134 42.65 -2.93 -28.17
N ALA A 135 43.29 -1.85 -27.74
CA ALA A 135 43.71 -1.67 -26.35
C ALA A 135 42.48 -1.48 -25.45
N LYS A 136 41.51 -0.66 -25.88
CA LYS A 136 40.22 -0.51 -25.17
C LYS A 136 39.46 -1.83 -25.08
N ARG A 137 39.46 -2.65 -26.15
CA ARG A 137 38.83 -3.98 -26.13
C ARG A 137 39.50 -4.91 -25.12
N ALA A 138 40.84 -4.97 -25.12
CA ALA A 138 41.60 -5.80 -24.19
C ALA A 138 41.32 -5.40 -22.73
N GLN A 139 41.32 -4.09 -22.45
CA GLN A 139 40.98 -3.57 -21.12
C GLN A 139 39.52 -3.87 -20.72
N GLY A 140 38.57 -3.72 -21.65
CA GLY A 140 37.16 -4.08 -21.42
C GLY A 140 36.98 -5.55 -21.09
N MET A 141 37.68 -6.44 -21.80
CA MET A 141 37.67 -7.88 -21.52
C MET A 141 38.25 -8.21 -20.14
N GLU A 142 39.37 -7.57 -19.76
CA GLU A 142 39.97 -7.76 -18.43
C GLU A 142 39.01 -7.30 -17.31
N LEU A 143 38.42 -6.11 -17.46
CA LEU A 143 37.49 -5.56 -16.49
C LEU A 143 36.22 -6.40 -16.37
N ALA A 144 35.65 -6.87 -17.49
CA ALA A 144 34.50 -7.77 -17.49
C ALA A 144 34.78 -9.06 -16.71
N GLY A 145 35.99 -9.64 -16.89
CA GLY A 145 36.44 -10.79 -16.11
C GLY A 145 36.59 -10.50 -14.62
N LYS A 146 37.06 -9.31 -14.23
CA LYS A 146 37.15 -8.87 -12.83
C LYS A 146 35.78 -8.64 -12.19
N ILE A 147 34.83 -8.07 -12.93
CA ILE A 147 33.45 -7.89 -12.46
C ILE A 147 32.80 -9.26 -12.21
N ALA A 148 32.97 -10.22 -13.13
CA ALA A 148 32.48 -11.59 -12.95
C ALA A 148 33.11 -12.28 -11.71
N GLN A 149 34.41 -12.07 -11.48
CA GLN A 149 35.09 -12.56 -10.28
C GLN A 149 34.56 -11.89 -9.00
N CYS A 150 34.32 -10.58 -9.02
CA CYS A 150 33.74 -9.84 -7.90
C CYS A 150 32.35 -10.38 -7.54
N ALA A 151 31.49 -10.65 -8.52
CA ALA A 151 30.18 -11.25 -8.30
C ALA A 151 30.29 -12.64 -7.64
N HIS A 152 31.21 -13.48 -8.12
CA HIS A 152 31.50 -14.77 -7.50
C HIS A 152 31.92 -14.61 -6.03
N ASP A 153 32.85 -13.70 -5.75
CA ASP A 153 33.38 -13.49 -4.40
C ASP A 153 32.34 -12.90 -3.43
N LEU A 154 31.38 -12.11 -3.95
CA LEU A 154 30.19 -11.63 -3.23
C LEU A 154 29.13 -12.71 -3.02
N GLY A 155 29.23 -13.84 -3.72
CA GLY A 155 28.22 -14.90 -3.73
C GLY A 155 26.93 -14.46 -4.41
N VAL A 156 27.04 -13.70 -5.50
CA VAL A 156 25.90 -13.29 -6.34
C VAL A 156 26.07 -13.78 -7.77
N GLU A 157 24.96 -14.11 -8.41
CA GLU A 157 25.00 -14.67 -9.77
C GLU A 157 24.87 -13.60 -10.85
N ASN A 158 24.20 -12.48 -10.59
CA ASN A 158 23.79 -11.55 -11.66
C ASN A 158 24.89 -10.54 -11.98
N VAL A 159 25.39 -10.55 -13.22
CA VAL A 159 26.35 -9.57 -13.74
C VAL A 159 25.79 -8.97 -15.02
N LEU A 160 25.46 -7.67 -14.98
CA LEU A 160 25.04 -6.93 -16.16
C LEU A 160 26.23 -6.73 -17.11
N VAL A 161 26.03 -7.01 -18.40
CA VAL A 161 27.02 -6.82 -19.45
C VAL A 161 26.41 -6.02 -20.61
N VAL A 162 27.07 -4.94 -21.00
CA VAL A 162 26.80 -4.26 -22.27
C VAL A 162 27.67 -4.95 -23.34
N PRO A 163 27.07 -5.73 -24.27
CA PRO A 163 27.84 -6.63 -25.14
C PRO A 163 28.63 -5.90 -26.23
N GLY A 164 28.19 -4.70 -26.58
CA GLY A 164 28.75 -3.90 -27.66
C GLY A 164 27.97 -2.60 -27.88
N ALA A 165 28.57 -1.67 -28.60
CA ALA A 165 27.97 -0.42 -29.00
C ALA A 165 28.38 -0.11 -30.45
N VAL A 166 27.41 0.25 -31.29
CA VAL A 166 27.61 0.81 -32.63
C VAL A 166 27.88 2.30 -32.53
N HIS A 167 27.19 2.97 -31.59
CA HIS A 167 27.34 4.37 -31.28
C HIS A 167 27.19 4.60 -29.77
N ILE A 168 27.71 5.70 -29.24
CA ILE A 168 27.52 6.09 -27.83
C ILE A 168 27.19 7.59 -27.83
N PRO A 169 25.91 7.99 -27.77
CA PRO A 169 25.49 9.35 -28.12
C PRO A 169 25.97 10.44 -27.15
N TRP A 170 26.34 10.07 -25.93
CA TRP A 170 26.91 10.99 -24.93
C TRP A 170 28.45 11.06 -24.94
N ARG A 171 29.13 10.31 -25.82
CA ARG A 171 30.60 10.32 -25.91
C ARG A 171 31.07 10.90 -27.23
N THR A 172 31.94 11.91 -27.15
CA THR A 172 32.58 12.53 -28.32
C THR A 172 33.88 11.84 -28.73
N ASP A 173 34.45 10.98 -27.87
CA ASP A 173 35.70 10.26 -28.08
C ASP A 173 35.50 8.81 -28.58
N HIS A 174 34.27 8.45 -28.95
CA HIS A 174 33.92 7.14 -29.47
C HIS A 174 33.70 7.19 -30.98
N GLU A 175 34.53 6.47 -31.74
CA GLU A 175 34.31 6.25 -33.16
C GLU A 175 33.25 5.16 -33.36
N PRO A 176 32.21 5.41 -34.18
CA PRO A 176 31.19 4.40 -34.47
C PRO A 176 31.78 3.09 -35.00
N VAL A 177 31.21 1.97 -34.56
CA VAL A 177 31.60 0.62 -35.00
C VAL A 177 30.54 0.10 -35.96
N ALA A 178 30.96 -0.35 -37.15
CA ALA A 178 30.04 -0.94 -38.13
C ALA A 178 29.24 -2.10 -37.52
N ASN A 179 27.96 -2.23 -37.86
CA ASN A 179 27.03 -3.16 -37.21
C ASN A 179 27.49 -4.63 -37.27
N ASP A 180 27.99 -5.08 -38.42
CA ASP A 180 28.50 -6.43 -38.64
C ASP A 180 29.76 -6.71 -37.81
N VAL A 181 30.67 -5.74 -37.77
CA VAL A 181 31.89 -5.79 -36.94
C VAL A 181 31.54 -5.77 -35.45
N CYS A 182 30.54 -4.98 -35.05
CA CYS A 182 30.04 -4.91 -33.69
C CYS A 182 29.46 -6.26 -33.25
N ASP A 183 28.58 -6.87 -34.06
CA ASP A 183 27.99 -8.19 -33.77
C ASP A 183 29.06 -9.28 -33.67
N GLN A 184 29.98 -9.34 -34.64
CA GLN A 184 31.07 -10.31 -34.63
C GLN A 184 31.90 -10.19 -33.34
N ARG A 185 32.39 -8.99 -33.02
CA ARG A 185 33.24 -8.77 -31.84
C ARG A 185 32.48 -9.01 -30.54
N ALA A 186 31.21 -8.63 -30.45
CA ALA A 186 30.38 -8.85 -29.27
C ALA A 186 30.20 -10.35 -29.02
N ARG A 187 29.90 -11.14 -30.05
CA ARG A 187 29.77 -12.61 -29.94
C ARG A 187 31.08 -13.26 -29.52
N GLU A 188 32.20 -12.85 -30.12
CA GLU A 188 33.53 -13.35 -29.75
C GLU A 188 33.87 -13.03 -28.29
N ALA A 189 33.67 -11.79 -27.86
CA ALA A 189 33.95 -11.32 -26.51
C ALA A 189 33.08 -12.03 -25.46
N VAL A 190 31.76 -12.03 -25.65
CA VAL A 190 30.82 -12.67 -24.72
C VAL A 190 31.04 -14.18 -24.70
N GLY A 191 31.30 -14.83 -25.84
CA GLY A 191 31.62 -16.25 -25.90
C GLY A 191 32.92 -16.64 -25.17
N GLN A 192 33.91 -15.75 -25.15
CA GLN A 192 35.11 -15.93 -24.33
C GLN A 192 34.82 -15.78 -22.84
N LEU A 193 34.07 -14.74 -22.46
CA LEU A 193 33.69 -14.47 -21.07
C LEU A 193 32.76 -15.55 -20.50
N ALA A 194 31.89 -16.15 -21.31
CA ALA A 194 30.97 -17.21 -20.91
C ALA A 194 31.70 -18.41 -20.28
N LYS A 195 32.86 -18.80 -20.82
CA LYS A 195 33.70 -19.88 -20.27
C LYS A 195 34.21 -19.58 -18.87
N GLN A 196 34.46 -18.31 -18.56
CA GLN A 196 34.84 -17.88 -17.21
C GLN A 196 33.60 -17.83 -16.30
N ALA A 197 32.48 -17.30 -16.81
CA ALA A 197 31.23 -17.22 -16.07
C ALA A 197 30.73 -18.60 -15.59
N GLU A 198 30.83 -19.63 -16.44
CA GLU A 198 30.53 -21.03 -16.10
C GLU A 198 31.37 -21.53 -14.92
N LYS A 199 32.68 -21.29 -14.95
CA LYS A 199 33.60 -21.69 -13.87
C LYS A 199 33.29 -20.97 -12.56
N LEU A 200 32.94 -19.69 -12.66
CA LEU A 200 32.60 -18.84 -11.53
C LEU A 200 31.15 -19.03 -11.05
N LYS A 201 30.33 -19.76 -11.80
CA LYS A 201 28.89 -19.94 -11.56
C LYS A 201 28.12 -18.63 -11.48
N VAL A 202 28.48 -17.66 -12.32
CA VAL A 202 27.78 -16.38 -12.47
C VAL A 202 27.08 -16.34 -13.82
N CYS A 203 26.04 -15.52 -13.97
CA CYS A 203 25.34 -15.26 -15.21
C CYS A 203 25.75 -13.87 -15.75
N LEU A 204 26.26 -13.85 -16.98
CA LEU A 204 26.44 -12.65 -17.78
C LEU A 204 25.09 -12.30 -18.41
N ASN A 205 24.42 -11.32 -17.83
CA ASN A 205 23.11 -10.87 -18.24
C ASN A 205 23.29 -9.73 -19.25
N ILE A 206 22.99 -10.00 -20.51
CA ILE A 206 23.13 -9.07 -21.62
C ILE A 206 22.02 -8.03 -21.55
N GLU A 207 22.40 -6.76 -21.46
CA GLU A 207 21.44 -5.66 -21.36
C GLU A 207 20.99 -5.15 -22.74
N ASN A 208 19.69 -4.87 -22.87
CA ASN A 208 19.14 -4.18 -24.03
C ASN A 208 19.27 -2.64 -23.87
N ILE A 209 20.04 -2.00 -24.75
CA ILE A 209 20.26 -0.55 -24.71
C ILE A 209 20.15 0.07 -26.11
N PHE A 210 18.99 0.61 -26.47
CA PHE A 210 18.80 1.11 -27.84
C PHE A 210 19.62 2.34 -28.20
N PHE A 211 19.99 3.13 -27.20
CA PHE A 211 20.82 4.31 -27.42
C PHE A 211 22.17 3.96 -28.05
N ASN A 212 22.64 2.72 -27.91
CA ASN A 212 23.92 2.30 -28.45
C ASN A 212 23.86 1.72 -29.88
N GLY A 213 22.66 1.60 -30.46
CA GLY A 213 22.44 1.11 -31.82
C GLY A 213 22.67 -0.38 -32.04
N TYR A 214 22.71 -1.20 -30.99
CA TYR A 214 22.98 -2.64 -31.07
C TYR A 214 21.94 -3.46 -30.28
N LEU A 215 21.54 -4.63 -30.82
CA LEU A 215 20.46 -5.49 -30.31
C LEU A 215 19.13 -4.73 -30.10
N MET A 216 18.63 -4.16 -31.19
CA MET A 216 17.51 -3.21 -31.23
C MET A 216 16.13 -3.88 -31.21
N THR A 217 16.06 -5.21 -31.17
CA THR A 217 14.80 -5.98 -31.13
C THR A 217 14.92 -7.15 -30.15
N PRO A 218 13.80 -7.65 -29.57
CA PRO A 218 13.89 -8.78 -28.64
C PRO A 218 14.27 -10.06 -29.38
N MET A 219 14.02 -10.13 -30.70
CA MET A 219 14.44 -11.23 -31.56
C MET A 219 15.96 -11.25 -31.77
N GLU A 220 16.57 -10.08 -32.01
CA GLU A 220 18.03 -9.95 -32.08
C GLU A 220 18.67 -10.30 -30.74
N MET A 221 18.10 -9.81 -29.63
CA MET A 221 18.57 -10.15 -28.27
C MET A 221 18.54 -11.67 -28.02
N ASN A 222 17.41 -12.32 -28.32
CA ASN A 222 17.29 -13.78 -28.18
C ASN A 222 18.27 -14.53 -29.07
N SER A 223 18.40 -14.14 -30.35
CA SER A 223 19.35 -14.75 -31.29
C SER A 223 20.81 -14.57 -30.84
N PHE A 224 21.13 -13.43 -30.24
CA PHE A 224 22.45 -13.19 -29.66
C PHE A 224 22.72 -14.13 -28.49
N VAL A 225 21.85 -14.11 -27.47
CA VAL A 225 22.01 -14.90 -26.24
C VAL A 225 22.00 -16.41 -26.53
N ASP A 226 21.03 -16.90 -27.30
CA ASP A 226 20.93 -18.31 -27.65
C ASP A 226 22.12 -18.78 -28.50
N GLY A 227 22.61 -17.89 -29.37
CA GLY A 227 23.75 -18.17 -30.26
C GLY A 227 25.09 -18.37 -29.53
N ILE A 228 25.22 -17.92 -28.27
CA ILE A 228 26.43 -18.19 -27.47
C ILE A 228 26.47 -19.65 -27.00
N GLY A 229 25.30 -20.27 -26.79
CA GLY A 229 25.21 -21.69 -26.38
C GLY A 229 25.62 -21.96 -24.93
N SER A 230 25.53 -20.98 -24.03
CA SER A 230 25.83 -21.14 -22.60
C SER A 230 24.65 -20.71 -21.73
N GLU A 231 24.29 -21.53 -20.73
CA GLU A 231 23.22 -21.20 -19.77
C GLU A 231 23.59 -20.03 -18.83
N HIS A 232 24.87 -19.68 -18.79
CA HIS A 232 25.44 -18.55 -18.05
C HIS A 232 25.44 -17.25 -18.85
N VAL A 233 24.87 -17.23 -20.05
CA VAL A 233 24.56 -16.00 -20.79
C VAL A 233 23.05 -15.87 -20.85
N ARG A 234 22.52 -14.79 -20.28
CA ARG A 234 21.09 -14.54 -20.10
C ARG A 234 20.77 -13.10 -20.47
N VAL A 235 19.54 -12.65 -20.24
CA VAL A 235 19.10 -11.28 -20.51
C VAL A 235 18.96 -10.50 -19.21
N HIS A 236 19.53 -9.30 -19.19
CA HIS A 236 19.24 -8.25 -18.21
C HIS A 236 18.22 -7.31 -18.85
N PHE A 237 16.94 -7.50 -18.54
CA PHE A 237 15.90 -6.77 -19.23
C PHE A 237 15.70 -5.37 -18.62
N ASP A 238 16.12 -4.33 -19.32
CA ASP A 238 15.86 -2.95 -18.93
C ASP A 238 14.61 -2.41 -19.64
N THR A 239 13.60 -2.05 -18.86
CA THR A 239 12.30 -1.57 -19.39
C THR A 239 12.37 -0.16 -19.98
N GLY A 240 13.26 0.69 -19.47
CA GLY A 240 13.38 2.09 -19.88
C GLY A 240 14.19 2.30 -21.14
N ASN A 241 15.27 1.53 -21.31
CA ASN A 241 16.22 1.67 -22.41
C ASN A 241 15.60 1.47 -23.80
N ILE A 242 14.46 0.80 -23.87
CA ILE A 242 13.69 0.56 -25.11
C ILE A 242 12.48 1.48 -25.26
N SER A 243 12.10 2.18 -24.19
CA SER A 243 10.82 2.87 -24.07
C SER A 243 10.64 4.05 -25.01
N MET A 244 11.70 4.52 -25.67
CA MET A 244 11.57 5.50 -26.74
C MET A 244 10.78 4.95 -27.92
N PHE A 245 11.16 3.77 -28.43
CA PHE A 245 10.60 3.21 -29.66
C PHE A 245 9.72 1.99 -29.43
N GLN A 246 9.76 1.38 -28.25
CA GLN A 246 9.13 0.09 -27.96
C GLN A 246 8.28 0.14 -26.69
N PHE A 247 7.71 -1.02 -26.36
CA PHE A 247 6.86 -1.25 -25.19
C PHE A 247 7.42 -2.44 -24.39
N PRO A 248 7.75 -2.27 -23.10
CA PRO A 248 8.36 -3.31 -22.30
C PRO A 248 7.52 -4.57 -22.12
N GLU A 249 6.20 -4.46 -22.04
CA GLU A 249 5.27 -5.59 -21.92
C GLU A 249 5.30 -6.52 -23.15
N HIS A 250 5.68 -6.01 -24.32
CA HIS A 250 5.84 -6.83 -25.54
C HIS A 250 7.18 -7.56 -25.52
N TRP A 251 8.24 -6.88 -25.08
CA TRP A 251 9.57 -7.45 -24.97
C TRP A 251 9.63 -8.59 -23.96
N ALA A 252 9.07 -8.38 -22.76
CA ALA A 252 9.07 -9.38 -21.69
C ALA A 252 8.58 -10.76 -22.18
N LYS A 253 7.48 -10.79 -22.95
CA LYS A 253 6.90 -12.02 -23.50
C LYS A 253 7.83 -12.74 -24.49
N VAL A 254 8.52 -11.97 -25.33
CA VAL A 254 9.43 -12.53 -26.36
C VAL A 254 10.73 -13.02 -25.72
N LEU A 255 11.27 -12.30 -24.74
CA LEU A 255 12.46 -12.72 -23.99
C LEU A 255 12.19 -14.02 -23.23
N GLY A 256 11.02 -14.14 -22.61
CA GLY A 256 10.58 -15.36 -21.94
C GLY A 256 11.47 -15.70 -20.74
N ASN A 257 11.87 -16.96 -20.63
CA ASN A 257 12.71 -17.48 -19.55
C ASN A 257 14.21 -17.10 -19.66
N ARG A 258 14.59 -16.31 -20.67
CA ARG A 258 15.96 -15.79 -20.80
C ARG A 258 16.23 -14.64 -19.85
N THR A 259 15.19 -13.93 -19.44
CA THR A 259 15.28 -12.84 -18.46
C THR A 259 15.73 -13.39 -17.11
N LYS A 260 16.92 -12.97 -16.67
CA LYS A 260 17.52 -13.39 -15.40
C LYS A 260 17.47 -12.28 -14.35
N ASN A 261 17.53 -11.02 -14.79
CA ASN A 261 17.36 -9.84 -13.95
C ASN A 261 16.63 -8.74 -14.71
N VAL A 262 16.01 -7.79 -14.00
CA VAL A 262 15.21 -6.71 -14.60
C VAL A 262 15.59 -5.36 -14.00
N HIS A 263 15.81 -4.38 -14.87
CA HIS A 263 15.89 -2.97 -14.52
C HIS A 263 14.60 -2.23 -14.84
N LEU A 264 14.16 -1.42 -13.89
CA LEU A 264 13.02 -0.54 -13.99
C LEU A 264 13.47 0.90 -14.10
N LYS A 265 13.01 1.57 -15.13
CA LYS A 265 13.10 3.02 -15.28
C LYS A 265 11.76 3.52 -15.80
N GLU A 266 11.30 4.65 -15.27
CA GLU A 266 10.14 5.30 -15.87
C GLU A 266 10.58 6.14 -17.06
N PHE A 267 9.71 6.21 -18.06
CA PHE A 267 9.94 6.94 -19.28
C PHE A 267 8.66 7.64 -19.75
N THR A 268 8.81 8.85 -20.31
CA THR A 268 7.69 9.56 -20.93
C THR A 268 7.85 9.64 -22.44
N LYS A 269 6.98 8.97 -23.19
CA LYS A 269 6.88 9.10 -24.65
C LYS A 269 6.34 10.46 -25.10
N LYS A 270 6.01 11.35 -24.17
CA LYS A 270 5.56 12.73 -24.46
C LYS A 270 6.72 13.74 -24.53
N GLY A 271 7.91 13.35 -24.11
CA GLY A 271 9.10 14.20 -24.13
C GLY A 271 9.76 14.27 -25.51
N THR A 272 10.66 15.24 -25.67
CA THR A 272 11.56 15.37 -26.84
C THR A 272 13.02 15.14 -26.47
N ASP A 273 13.30 14.68 -25.25
CA ASP A 273 14.64 14.37 -24.77
C ASP A 273 14.97 12.91 -25.07
N PHE A 274 16.12 12.72 -25.70
CA PHE A 274 16.64 11.44 -26.17
C PHE A 274 18.00 11.09 -25.53
N SER A 275 18.35 11.78 -24.44
CA SER A 275 19.55 11.53 -23.63
C SER A 275 19.22 10.71 -22.39
N LEU A 276 20.23 10.44 -21.56
CA LEU A 276 20.07 9.78 -20.25
C LEU A 276 19.20 10.59 -19.26
N GLU A 277 19.00 11.89 -19.53
CA GLU A 277 18.16 12.79 -18.72
C GLU A 277 16.65 12.55 -18.89
N THR A 278 16.28 11.68 -19.84
CA THR A 278 14.87 11.39 -20.17
C THR A 278 14.17 10.53 -19.11
N PHE A 279 14.94 9.74 -18.33
CA PHE A 279 14.41 8.83 -17.33
C PHE A 279 13.78 9.59 -16.15
N ARG A 280 12.77 8.99 -15.53
CA ARG A 280 11.97 9.62 -14.45
C ARG A 280 11.86 8.73 -13.21
N PRO A 281 11.48 9.29 -12.06
CA PRO A 281 10.99 8.50 -10.93
C PRO A 281 9.80 7.61 -11.34
N LEU A 282 9.67 6.44 -10.72
CA LEU A 282 8.57 5.50 -11.02
C LEU A 282 7.20 6.16 -10.87
N LEU A 283 6.30 5.86 -11.81
CA LEU A 283 4.94 6.40 -11.94
C LEU A 283 4.85 7.85 -12.44
N ASP A 284 5.98 8.51 -12.71
CA ASP A 284 6.06 9.85 -13.34
C ASP A 284 6.30 9.77 -14.85
N GLY A 285 5.50 8.95 -15.55
CA GLY A 285 5.69 8.77 -16.99
C GLY A 285 4.51 8.13 -17.70
N THR A 286 4.83 7.37 -18.74
CA THR A 286 3.84 6.76 -19.65
C THR A 286 3.91 5.24 -19.66
N THR A 287 4.75 4.62 -18.85
CA THR A 287 4.92 3.17 -18.81
C THR A 287 3.67 2.50 -18.25
N ASN A 288 3.20 1.45 -18.93
CA ASN A 288 2.06 0.66 -18.50
C ASN A 288 2.49 -0.42 -17.50
N TRP A 289 2.84 -0.02 -16.28
CA TRP A 289 3.35 -0.95 -15.26
C TRP A 289 2.49 -2.20 -15.02
N PRO A 290 1.14 -2.13 -14.98
CA PRO A 290 0.33 -3.33 -14.88
C PRO A 290 0.58 -4.34 -16.01
N ALA A 291 0.65 -3.88 -17.26
CA ALA A 291 0.92 -4.76 -18.40
C ALA A 291 2.35 -5.33 -18.40
N VAL A 292 3.32 -4.54 -17.91
CA VAL A 292 4.71 -4.98 -17.77
C VAL A 292 4.84 -6.08 -16.72
N THR A 293 4.25 -5.88 -15.54
CA THR A 293 4.31 -6.90 -14.47
C THR A 293 3.50 -8.14 -14.84
N ASP A 294 2.35 -7.99 -15.50
CA ASP A 294 1.60 -9.11 -16.07
C ASP A 294 2.48 -9.93 -17.02
N ALA A 295 3.14 -9.26 -17.97
CA ALA A 295 3.98 -9.90 -18.96
C ALA A 295 5.18 -10.64 -18.35
N LEU A 296 5.84 -10.06 -17.34
CA LEU A 296 6.93 -10.72 -16.62
C LEU A 296 6.43 -11.92 -15.80
N ALA A 297 5.28 -11.81 -15.16
CA ALA A 297 4.70 -12.90 -14.40
C ALA A 297 4.29 -14.08 -15.28
N ASP A 298 3.73 -13.79 -16.46
CA ASP A 298 3.32 -14.81 -17.43
C ASP A 298 4.51 -15.62 -17.97
N THR A 299 5.75 -15.10 -17.89
CA THR A 299 6.97 -15.87 -18.23
C THR A 299 7.51 -16.70 -17.06
N GLY A 300 6.93 -16.56 -15.87
CA GLY A 300 7.40 -17.18 -14.63
C GLY A 300 8.57 -16.45 -13.97
N TYR A 301 8.80 -15.18 -14.30
CA TYR A 301 9.87 -14.40 -13.66
C TYR A 301 9.52 -14.05 -12.21
N THR A 302 10.40 -14.41 -11.28
CA THR A 302 10.26 -14.14 -9.83
C THR A 302 11.50 -13.46 -9.25
N GLY A 303 12.39 -12.95 -10.11
CA GLY A 303 13.64 -12.32 -9.69
C GLY A 303 13.44 -10.89 -9.17
N PHE A 304 14.56 -10.15 -9.08
CA PHE A 304 14.54 -8.76 -8.64
C PHE A 304 14.00 -7.82 -9.73
N LEU A 305 13.26 -6.82 -9.29
CA LEU A 305 12.93 -5.64 -10.07
C LEU A 305 13.73 -4.47 -9.50
N THR A 306 14.84 -4.15 -10.15
CA THR A 306 15.79 -3.15 -9.65
C THR A 306 15.48 -1.79 -10.27
N PHE A 307 15.12 -0.80 -9.46
CA PHE A 307 15.02 0.58 -9.93
C PHE A 307 16.42 1.14 -10.22
N GLU A 308 16.66 1.56 -11.47
CA GLU A 308 17.94 2.14 -11.90
C GLU A 308 17.77 3.60 -12.32
N TYR A 309 18.42 4.52 -11.60
CA TYR A 309 18.27 5.96 -11.81
C TYR A 309 19.57 6.69 -11.50
N PHE A 310 19.94 7.67 -12.33
CA PHE A 310 21.27 8.30 -12.30
C PHE A 310 21.28 9.68 -11.62
N HIS A 311 20.12 10.16 -11.18
CA HIS A 311 19.94 11.55 -10.71
C HIS A 311 19.39 11.60 -9.28
N PRO A 312 20.15 11.17 -8.27
CA PRO A 312 19.73 11.32 -6.89
C PRO A 312 19.38 12.78 -6.58
N TYR A 313 18.35 13.02 -5.77
CA TYR A 313 17.96 14.39 -5.43
C TYR A 313 19.10 15.11 -4.70
N ALA A 314 19.48 16.29 -5.22
CA ALA A 314 20.57 17.09 -4.68
C ALA A 314 20.36 17.45 -3.20
N HIS A 315 19.11 17.66 -2.81
CA HIS A 315 18.70 17.85 -1.42
C HIS A 315 17.70 16.76 -1.04
N TYR A 316 17.87 16.17 0.14
CA TYR A 316 17.02 15.09 0.65
C TYR A 316 16.98 13.84 -0.25
N PRO A 317 18.16 13.25 -0.59
CA PRO A 317 18.26 12.08 -1.47
C PRO A 317 17.45 10.87 -0.96
N GLU A 318 17.26 10.76 0.36
CA GLU A 318 16.43 9.71 0.97
C GLU A 318 14.97 9.73 0.49
N ALA A 319 14.45 10.90 0.10
CA ALA A 319 13.09 11.02 -0.39
C ALA A 319 12.86 10.20 -1.67
N LEU A 320 13.84 10.18 -2.59
CA LEU A 320 13.78 9.36 -3.79
C LEU A 320 13.66 7.87 -3.43
N ILE A 321 14.44 7.41 -2.45
CA ILE A 321 14.47 5.99 -2.05
C ILE A 321 13.12 5.54 -1.47
N TYR A 322 12.54 6.33 -0.56
CA TYR A 322 11.22 6.02 0.01
C TYR A 322 10.10 6.12 -1.04
N GLN A 323 10.13 7.12 -1.92
CA GLN A 323 9.17 7.27 -3.02
C GLN A 323 9.21 6.07 -3.97
N THR A 324 10.41 5.63 -4.34
CA THR A 324 10.58 4.47 -5.23
C THR A 324 10.05 3.18 -4.59
N SER A 325 10.33 2.95 -3.30
CA SER A 325 9.81 1.77 -2.59
C SER A 325 8.28 1.77 -2.56
N ASP A 326 7.67 2.91 -2.25
CA ASP A 326 6.22 3.11 -2.24
C ASP A 326 5.58 2.90 -3.63
N SER A 327 6.25 3.35 -4.69
CA SER A 327 5.85 3.08 -6.07
C SER A 327 5.93 1.59 -6.41
N LEU A 328 6.99 0.89 -6.02
CA LEU A 328 7.12 -0.55 -6.25
C LEU A 328 6.10 -1.35 -5.46
N ASP A 329 5.73 -0.93 -4.25
CA ASP A 329 4.63 -1.56 -3.51
C ASP A 329 3.31 -1.48 -4.28
N ARG A 330 3.03 -0.36 -4.96
CA ARG A 330 1.83 -0.24 -5.83
C ARG A 330 1.93 -1.10 -7.08
N ILE A 331 3.13 -1.26 -7.61
CA ILE A 331 3.41 -2.11 -8.78
C ILE A 331 3.27 -3.61 -8.41
N LEU A 332 3.52 -3.99 -7.14
CA LEU A 332 3.64 -5.39 -6.70
C LEU A 332 2.57 -5.90 -5.70
N MET A 333 1.74 -5.04 -5.11
CA MET A 333 1.02 -5.28 -3.84
C MET A 333 0.32 -6.64 -3.66
N SER A 334 0.40 -7.15 -2.42
CA SER A 334 0.62 -8.56 -2.05
C SER A 334 -0.38 -9.17 -1.03
N TRP A 335 -0.38 -10.51 -0.84
CA TRP A 335 -1.33 -11.27 0.02
C TRP A 335 -1.13 -11.08 1.53
N GLU A 336 0.03 -10.59 1.98
CA GLU A 336 0.35 -10.45 3.40
C GLU A 336 -0.57 -9.40 4.04
N THR A 337 -0.82 -8.29 3.34
CA THR A 337 -1.79 -7.27 3.77
C THR A 337 -3.22 -7.82 3.73
N ILE A 338 -3.60 -8.60 2.72
CA ILE A 338 -4.93 -9.22 2.65
C ILE A 338 -5.13 -10.24 3.77
N THR A 339 -4.10 -11.04 4.06
CA THR A 339 -4.09 -12.05 5.13
C THR A 339 -4.12 -11.40 6.50
N LEU A 340 -3.32 -10.35 6.70
CA LEU A 340 -3.38 -9.52 7.90
C LEU A 340 -4.78 -8.92 8.07
N LEU A 341 -5.35 -8.35 7.01
CA LEU A 341 -6.68 -7.75 7.03
C LEU A 341 -7.79 -8.80 7.25
N PHE A 342 -7.60 -10.04 6.80
CA PHE A 342 -8.46 -11.17 7.18
C PHE A 342 -8.40 -11.41 8.70
N PHE A 343 -7.21 -11.47 9.31
CA PHE A 343 -7.07 -11.65 10.76
C PHE A 343 -7.56 -10.44 11.56
N VAL A 344 -7.41 -9.23 11.01
CA VAL A 344 -8.03 -8.01 11.54
C VAL A 344 -9.55 -8.11 11.49
N GLY A 345 -10.12 -8.57 10.36
CA GLY A 345 -11.55 -8.83 10.22
C GLY A 345 -12.04 -9.87 11.23
N LEU A 346 -11.29 -10.95 11.44
CA LEU A 346 -11.57 -11.95 12.47
C LEU A 346 -11.60 -11.33 13.87
N SER A 347 -10.59 -10.55 14.22
CA SER A 347 -10.49 -9.89 15.52
C SER A 347 -11.59 -8.85 15.70
N ALA A 348 -11.84 -8.02 14.69
CA ALA A 348 -12.90 -7.03 14.66
C ALA A 348 -14.28 -7.69 14.80
N GLY A 349 -14.52 -8.82 14.15
CA GLY A 349 -15.78 -9.55 14.21
C GLY A 349 -16.02 -10.16 15.58
N PHE A 350 -14.98 -10.73 16.18
CA PHE A 350 -15.04 -11.26 17.53
C PHE A 350 -15.37 -10.16 18.55
N ILE A 351 -14.63 -9.06 18.53
CA ILE A 351 -14.84 -7.92 19.44
C ILE A 351 -16.18 -7.23 19.18
N ASP A 352 -16.57 -7.05 17.91
CA ASP A 352 -17.87 -6.49 17.61
C ASP A 352 -18.96 -7.36 18.20
N ALA A 353 -18.98 -8.67 17.95
CA ALA A 353 -20.02 -9.56 18.45
C ALA A 353 -20.18 -9.56 19.98
N VAL A 354 -19.10 -9.32 20.73
CA VAL A 354 -19.11 -9.29 22.20
C VAL A 354 -19.50 -7.91 22.75
N ALA A 355 -18.85 -6.84 22.28
CA ALA A 355 -18.91 -5.52 22.92
C ALA A 355 -19.25 -4.35 21.96
N GLY A 356 -19.31 -4.59 20.64
CA GLY A 356 -19.73 -3.58 19.66
C GLY A 356 -18.65 -2.56 19.26
N GLY A 357 -17.37 -2.95 19.35
CA GLY A 357 -16.21 -2.08 19.12
C GLY A 357 -15.30 -2.49 17.96
N GLY A 358 -15.69 -3.40 17.07
CA GLY A 358 -14.80 -3.93 16.02
C GLY A 358 -14.18 -2.86 15.12
N GLY A 359 -14.93 -1.78 14.86
CA GLY A 359 -14.47 -0.60 14.09
C GLY A 359 -13.21 0.07 14.65
N LEU A 360 -12.96 -0.05 15.96
CA LEU A 360 -11.78 0.54 16.61
C LEU A 360 -10.48 -0.19 16.23
N ILE A 361 -10.58 -1.43 15.74
CA ILE A 361 -9.44 -2.24 15.27
C ILE A 361 -9.34 -2.15 13.74
N SER A 362 -10.46 -2.33 13.04
CA SER A 362 -10.49 -2.42 11.58
C SER A 362 -10.21 -1.09 10.88
N VAL A 363 -10.71 0.05 11.38
CA VAL A 363 -10.47 1.34 10.72
C VAL A 363 -8.99 1.75 10.75
N PRO A 364 -8.27 1.68 11.90
CA PRO A 364 -6.83 1.93 11.92
C PRO A 364 -6.04 0.98 11.03
N ALA A 365 -6.38 -0.30 10.99
CA ALA A 365 -5.70 -1.27 10.15
C ALA A 365 -5.90 -1.00 8.65
N LEU A 366 -7.10 -0.56 8.25
CA LEU A 366 -7.37 -0.16 6.87
C LEU A 366 -6.62 1.11 6.49
N LEU A 367 -6.49 2.08 7.40
CA LEU A 367 -5.67 3.27 7.18
C LEU A 367 -4.17 2.92 7.07
N TRP A 368 -3.69 2.01 7.92
CA TRP A 368 -2.32 1.50 7.88
C TRP A 368 -2.03 0.76 6.56
N ALA A 369 -3.02 0.01 6.05
CA ALA A 369 -2.95 -0.62 4.73
C ALA A 369 -3.00 0.38 3.54
N GLY A 370 -2.92 1.69 3.81
CA GLY A 370 -2.80 2.73 2.79
C GLY A 370 -4.14 3.24 2.23
N LEU A 371 -5.29 2.82 2.78
CA LEU A 371 -6.57 3.27 2.24
C LEU A 371 -6.84 4.74 2.63
N PRO A 372 -7.34 5.56 1.69
CA PRO A 372 -7.86 6.88 2.03
C PRO A 372 -8.97 6.79 3.10
N PRO A 373 -9.11 7.76 4.02
CA PRO A 373 -10.05 7.66 5.13
C PRO A 373 -11.49 7.33 4.73
N GLN A 374 -12.04 7.99 3.72
CA GLN A 374 -13.40 7.68 3.28
C GLN A 374 -13.54 6.25 2.73
N MET A 375 -12.52 5.73 2.02
CA MET A 375 -12.49 4.33 1.55
C MET A 375 -12.36 3.34 2.70
N ALA A 376 -11.53 3.66 3.71
CA ALA A 376 -11.36 2.83 4.90
C ALA A 376 -12.68 2.73 5.70
N LEU A 377 -13.38 3.85 5.88
CA LEU A 377 -14.68 3.89 6.54
C LEU A 377 -15.73 3.06 5.78
N GLY A 378 -15.86 3.25 4.46
CA GLY A 378 -16.82 2.48 3.66
C GLY A 378 -16.53 0.98 3.61
N THR A 379 -15.26 0.60 3.42
CA THR A 379 -14.81 -0.81 3.47
C THR A 379 -15.10 -1.44 4.83
N ASN A 380 -14.89 -0.70 5.92
CA ASN A 380 -15.26 -1.14 7.26
C ASN A 380 -16.78 -1.30 7.45
N LYS A 381 -17.61 -0.41 6.89
CA LYS A 381 -19.07 -0.56 6.95
C LYS A 381 -19.53 -1.83 6.23
N MET A 382 -18.93 -2.13 5.08
CA MET A 382 -19.26 -3.33 4.31
C MET A 382 -19.02 -4.62 5.10
N GLN A 383 -17.82 -4.78 5.68
CA GLN A 383 -17.55 -5.98 6.48
C GLN A 383 -18.37 -6.03 7.78
N ALA A 384 -18.64 -4.88 8.40
CA ALA A 384 -19.44 -4.81 9.62
C ALA A 384 -20.89 -5.24 9.40
N VAL A 385 -21.52 -4.92 8.27
CA VAL A 385 -22.90 -5.36 7.94
C VAL A 385 -23.01 -6.89 8.03
N CYS A 386 -22.09 -7.63 7.42
CA CYS A 386 -22.10 -9.09 7.43
C CYS A 386 -21.98 -9.67 8.85
N GLY A 387 -21.03 -9.17 9.64
CA GLY A 387 -20.82 -9.64 11.02
C GLY A 387 -21.98 -9.28 11.95
N THR A 388 -22.47 -8.04 11.89
CA THR A 388 -23.57 -7.58 12.75
C THR A 388 -24.89 -8.27 12.39
N LEU A 389 -25.15 -8.59 11.12
CA LEU A 389 -26.32 -9.37 10.71
C LEU A 389 -26.39 -10.74 11.39
N MET A 390 -25.26 -11.44 11.49
CA MET A 390 -25.18 -12.72 12.21
C MET A 390 -25.49 -12.56 13.69
N ALA A 391 -24.95 -11.52 14.33
CA ALA A 391 -25.21 -11.22 15.73
C ALA A 391 -26.70 -10.94 15.97
N VAL A 392 -27.33 -10.08 15.15
CA VAL A 392 -28.77 -9.78 15.21
C VAL A 392 -29.59 -11.06 15.08
N ARG A 393 -29.30 -11.90 14.08
CA ARG A 393 -30.01 -13.18 13.88
C ARG A 393 -29.91 -14.09 15.10
N ARG A 394 -28.76 -14.13 15.77
CA ARG A 394 -28.53 -14.97 16.94
C ARG A 394 -29.26 -14.44 18.18
N TYR A 395 -29.14 -13.15 18.48
CA TYR A 395 -29.86 -12.53 19.61
C TYR A 395 -31.38 -12.56 19.43
N ALA A 396 -31.87 -12.40 18.19
CA ALA A 396 -33.29 -12.51 17.86
C ALA A 396 -33.81 -13.94 18.10
N ARG A 397 -33.08 -14.97 17.64
CA ARG A 397 -33.43 -16.39 17.89
C ARG A 397 -33.40 -16.77 19.36
N ALA A 398 -32.53 -16.13 20.15
CA ALA A 398 -32.45 -16.33 21.59
C ALA A 398 -33.53 -15.55 22.38
N GLY A 399 -34.42 -14.81 21.72
CA GLY A 399 -35.55 -14.11 22.36
C GLY A 399 -35.19 -12.79 23.06
N TYR A 400 -33.97 -12.26 22.84
CA TYR A 400 -33.52 -11.02 23.49
C TYR A 400 -33.91 -9.74 22.74
N VAL A 401 -34.33 -9.84 21.47
CA VAL A 401 -34.73 -8.68 20.64
C VAL A 401 -36.22 -8.43 20.77
N SER A 402 -36.60 -7.24 21.24
CA SER A 402 -37.98 -6.76 21.24
C SER A 402 -38.23 -5.84 20.04
N TRP A 403 -38.84 -6.37 18.98
CA TRP A 403 -39.11 -5.63 17.74
C TRP A 403 -39.96 -4.37 17.91
N PRO A 404 -41.04 -4.38 18.72
CA PRO A 404 -41.83 -3.18 18.96
C PRO A 404 -41.03 -2.07 19.65
N GLN A 405 -40.02 -2.44 20.46
CA GLN A 405 -39.18 -1.48 21.18
C GLN A 405 -38.14 -0.83 20.27
N VAL A 406 -37.54 -1.59 19.35
CA VAL A 406 -36.41 -1.11 18.54
C VAL A 406 -36.84 -0.42 17.24
N ARG A 407 -38.06 -0.67 16.73
CA ARG A 407 -38.52 -0.19 15.41
C ARG A 407 -38.37 1.31 15.18
N LEU A 408 -38.67 2.14 16.19
CA LEU A 408 -38.58 3.59 16.06
C LEU A 408 -37.12 4.06 16.05
N ALA A 409 -36.28 3.45 16.88
CA ALA A 409 -34.85 3.72 16.88
C ALA A 409 -34.22 3.31 15.54
N VAL A 410 -34.62 2.19 14.95
CA VAL A 410 -34.18 1.77 13.60
C VAL A 410 -34.46 2.86 12.57
N VAL A 411 -35.68 3.36 12.47
CA VAL A 411 -36.04 4.38 11.47
C VAL A 411 -35.21 5.65 11.65
N ILE A 412 -35.10 6.14 12.88
CA ILE A 412 -34.38 7.39 13.18
C ILE A 412 -32.87 7.20 12.95
N THR A 413 -32.29 6.10 13.42
CA THR A 413 -30.88 5.76 13.20
C THR A 413 -30.55 5.61 11.73
N PHE A 414 -31.42 5.03 10.91
CA PHE A 414 -31.21 4.93 9.48
C PHE A 414 -31.07 6.31 8.84
N VAL A 415 -32.02 7.21 9.10
CA VAL A 415 -32.03 8.57 8.54
C VAL A 415 -30.78 9.35 8.96
N PHE A 416 -30.45 9.34 10.24
CA PHE A 416 -29.30 10.10 10.74
C PHE A 416 -27.96 9.47 10.37
N ALA A 417 -27.88 8.14 10.23
CA ALA A 417 -26.67 7.49 9.70
C ALA A 417 -26.43 7.84 8.23
N CYS A 418 -27.48 7.90 7.40
CA CYS A 418 -27.37 8.43 6.04
C CYS A 418 -26.86 9.88 6.06
N LEU A 419 -27.40 10.72 6.95
CA LEU A 419 -26.98 12.11 7.09
C LEU A 419 -25.51 12.22 7.53
N GLY A 420 -25.09 11.45 8.54
CA GLY A 420 -23.70 11.44 9.01
C GLY A 420 -22.72 10.94 7.96
N THR A 421 -23.08 9.88 7.23
CA THR A 421 -22.24 9.37 6.14
C THR A 421 -22.20 10.34 4.97
N TRP A 422 -23.31 10.97 4.63
CA TRP A 422 -23.31 12.06 3.66
C TRP A 422 -22.36 13.18 4.10
N THR A 423 -22.44 13.63 5.36
CA THR A 423 -21.53 14.65 5.90
C THR A 423 -20.06 14.24 5.77
N VAL A 424 -19.67 13.02 6.13
CA VAL A 424 -18.25 12.60 6.02
C VAL A 424 -17.77 12.55 4.57
N THR A 425 -18.64 12.24 3.60
CA THR A 425 -18.27 12.29 2.17
C THR A 425 -17.96 13.70 1.68
N GLN A 426 -18.51 14.74 2.33
CA GLN A 426 -18.23 16.15 2.00
C GLN A 426 -16.91 16.66 2.59
N VAL A 427 -16.30 15.95 3.55
CA VAL A 427 -15.04 16.35 4.20
C VAL A 427 -13.86 15.77 3.42
N SER A 428 -12.86 16.59 3.05
CA SER A 428 -11.71 16.10 2.29
C SER A 428 -10.90 15.02 3.05
N ASN A 429 -10.31 14.08 2.31
CA ASN A 429 -9.48 13.03 2.90
C ASN A 429 -8.29 13.61 3.71
N GLU A 430 -7.74 14.76 3.31
CA GLU A 430 -6.65 15.42 4.03
C GLU A 430 -7.07 15.92 5.42
N VAL A 431 -8.28 16.46 5.53
CA VAL A 431 -8.85 16.87 6.83
C VAL A 431 -9.16 15.64 7.68
N LEU A 432 -9.74 14.59 7.08
CA LEU A 432 -10.04 13.35 7.80
C LEU A 432 -8.76 12.67 8.32
N LYS A 433 -7.69 12.60 7.52
CA LYS A 433 -6.40 12.05 7.96
C LYS A 433 -5.90 12.72 9.25
N LYS A 434 -6.10 14.03 9.39
CA LYS A 434 -5.71 14.80 10.59
C LYS A 434 -6.64 14.55 11.77
N ILE A 435 -7.96 14.50 11.56
CA ILE A 435 -8.95 14.46 12.64
C ILE A 435 -9.20 13.03 13.16
N VAL A 436 -9.16 12.03 12.30
CA VAL A 436 -9.51 10.63 12.63
C VAL A 436 -8.70 10.05 13.80
N PRO A 437 -7.36 10.22 13.89
CA PRO A 437 -6.60 9.75 15.06
C PRO A 437 -7.09 10.35 16.38
N TRP A 438 -7.38 11.65 16.41
CA TRP A 438 -7.91 12.34 17.60
C TRP A 438 -9.31 11.87 17.98
N MET A 439 -10.15 11.56 16.99
CA MET A 439 -11.46 10.97 17.24
C MET A 439 -11.32 9.58 17.88
N LEU A 440 -10.45 8.72 17.37
CA LEU A 440 -10.17 7.40 17.94
C LEU A 440 -9.68 7.50 19.39
N LEU A 441 -8.77 8.43 19.66
CA LEU A 441 -8.27 8.70 21.02
C LEU A 441 -9.40 9.17 21.94
N GLY A 442 -10.21 10.14 21.50
CA GLY A 442 -11.34 10.64 22.28
C GLY A 442 -12.35 9.55 22.66
N ILE A 443 -12.63 8.63 21.73
CA ILE A 443 -13.49 7.47 21.99
C ILE A 443 -12.83 6.53 22.99
N ALA A 444 -11.54 6.21 22.81
CA ALA A 444 -10.81 5.35 23.74
C ALA A 444 -10.86 5.90 25.18
N VAL A 445 -10.61 7.21 25.34
CA VAL A 445 -10.67 7.90 26.64
C VAL A 445 -12.08 7.86 27.23
N TYR A 446 -13.11 8.17 26.44
CA TYR A 446 -14.49 8.09 26.93
C TYR A 446 -14.83 6.69 27.41
N VAL A 447 -14.43 5.67 26.65
CA VAL A 447 -14.72 4.26 26.97
C VAL A 447 -14.01 3.82 28.26
N LEU A 448 -12.79 4.30 28.54
CA LEU A 448 -12.07 4.06 29.80
C LEU A 448 -12.76 4.69 31.01
N LEU A 449 -13.23 5.94 30.85
CA LEU A 449 -13.80 6.74 31.94
C LEU A 449 -15.28 6.42 32.18
N SER A 450 -15.91 5.66 31.30
CA SER A 450 -17.30 5.25 31.44
C SER A 450 -17.48 4.27 32.61
N PRO A 451 -18.38 4.55 33.57
CA PRO A 451 -18.56 3.68 34.74
C PRO A 451 -18.97 2.26 34.33
N GLY A 452 -18.38 1.27 35.00
CA GLY A 452 -18.48 -0.15 34.64
C GLY A 452 -19.92 -0.68 34.56
N LEU A 453 -20.18 -1.47 33.52
CA LEU A 453 -21.42 -2.20 33.26
C LEU A 453 -21.64 -3.27 34.36
N GLY A 454 -22.71 -3.15 35.15
CA GLY A 454 -23.00 -4.11 36.22
C GLY A 454 -24.09 -3.72 37.20
N ARG A 455 -25.26 -3.30 36.74
CA ARG A 455 -26.46 -3.20 37.60
C ARG A 455 -27.60 -4.05 37.03
N THR A 456 -28.35 -4.66 37.94
CA THR A 456 -29.68 -5.20 37.69
C THR A 456 -30.55 -4.16 36.98
N ALA A 457 -31.53 -4.59 36.19
CA ALA A 457 -32.42 -3.71 35.43
C ALA A 457 -32.86 -2.49 36.27
N ALA A 458 -32.63 -1.31 35.73
CA ALA A 458 -32.93 -0.04 36.41
C ALA A 458 -34.27 0.51 35.89
N LYS A 459 -34.85 1.47 36.62
CA LYS A 459 -36.05 2.16 36.13
C LYS A 459 -35.68 3.01 34.90
N ALA A 460 -36.44 2.89 33.82
CA ALA A 460 -36.27 3.70 32.62
C ALA A 460 -36.39 5.20 32.95
N ARG A 461 -35.47 6.02 32.44
CA ARG A 461 -35.42 7.47 32.65
C ARG A 461 -36.09 8.24 31.51
N LEU A 462 -36.16 7.64 30.32
CA LEU A 462 -36.82 8.19 29.14
C LEU A 462 -37.91 7.25 28.64
N SER A 463 -38.94 7.83 28.02
CA SER A 463 -39.86 7.05 27.21
C SER A 463 -39.12 6.47 26.00
N LEU A 464 -39.61 5.35 25.48
CA LEU A 464 -39.00 4.69 24.32
C LEU A 464 -38.92 5.63 23.10
N ALA A 465 -39.94 6.47 22.90
CA ALA A 465 -39.96 7.45 21.81
C ALA A 465 -38.94 8.56 22.00
N ALA A 466 -38.85 9.14 23.21
CA ALA A 466 -37.86 10.17 23.52
C ALA A 466 -36.42 9.61 23.39
N PHE A 467 -36.20 8.38 23.84
CA PHE A 467 -34.92 7.69 23.68
C PHE A 467 -34.58 7.45 22.21
N ALA A 468 -35.52 6.94 21.42
CA ALA A 468 -35.31 6.68 19.99
C ALA A 468 -34.99 7.98 19.22
N CYS A 469 -35.66 9.08 19.53
CA CYS A 469 -35.35 10.38 18.94
C CYS A 469 -33.96 10.88 19.34
N LEU A 470 -33.62 10.84 20.63
CA LEU A 470 -32.35 11.38 21.12
C LEU A 470 -31.15 10.49 20.75
N ALA A 471 -31.17 9.23 21.18
CA ALA A 471 -30.07 8.31 20.94
C ALA A 471 -30.01 7.90 19.46
N GLY A 472 -31.15 7.68 18.82
CA GLY A 472 -31.20 7.30 17.41
C GLY A 472 -30.66 8.37 16.48
N SER A 473 -30.92 9.65 16.75
CA SER A 473 -30.37 10.74 15.94
C SER A 473 -28.88 10.95 16.21
N ALA A 474 -28.49 11.14 17.47
CA ALA A 474 -27.10 11.44 17.83
C ALA A 474 -26.14 10.28 17.51
N LEU A 475 -26.49 9.06 17.93
CA LEU A 475 -25.64 7.89 17.69
C LEU A 475 -25.75 7.40 16.25
N GLY A 476 -26.90 7.59 15.59
CA GLY A 476 -27.04 7.32 14.17
C GLY A 476 -26.12 8.21 13.33
N PHE A 477 -26.16 9.52 13.56
CA PHE A 477 -25.28 10.48 12.89
C PHE A 477 -23.80 10.17 13.13
N TYR A 478 -23.43 9.97 14.40
CA TYR A 478 -22.06 9.62 14.77
C TYR A 478 -21.59 8.34 14.08
N ASP A 479 -22.41 7.28 14.09
CA ASP A 479 -22.03 6.01 13.47
C ASP A 479 -21.88 6.16 11.96
N GLY A 480 -22.74 6.98 11.35
CA GLY A 480 -22.68 7.31 9.95
C GLY A 480 -21.43 8.09 9.56
N PHE A 481 -21.08 9.09 10.36
CA PHE A 481 -19.93 9.97 10.12
C PHE A 481 -18.60 9.26 10.36
N PHE A 482 -18.50 8.46 11.42
CA PHE A 482 -17.25 7.86 11.86
C PHE A 482 -17.37 6.36 12.12
N GLY A 483 -18.08 5.97 13.19
CA GLY A 483 -18.47 4.58 13.44
C GLY A 483 -17.69 3.75 14.47
N PRO A 484 -16.37 3.89 14.68
CA PRO A 484 -15.70 3.21 15.78
C PRO A 484 -16.35 3.49 17.15
N GLY A 485 -16.55 2.46 17.99
CA GLY A 485 -17.08 2.62 19.34
C GLY A 485 -18.60 2.81 19.49
N THR A 486 -19.36 2.92 18.38
CA THR A 486 -20.82 3.16 18.44
C THR A 486 -21.56 2.11 19.26
N GLY A 487 -21.18 0.82 19.17
CA GLY A 487 -21.86 -0.23 19.92
C GLY A 487 -21.74 -0.08 21.43
N THR A 488 -20.62 0.45 21.92
CA THR A 488 -20.44 0.79 23.33
C THR A 488 -21.40 1.90 23.74
N PHE A 489 -21.49 2.97 22.94
CA PHE A 489 -22.37 4.11 23.21
C PHE A 489 -23.85 3.70 23.24
N TRP A 490 -24.27 2.89 22.28
CA TRP A 490 -25.62 2.33 22.24
C TRP A 490 -25.94 1.49 23.47
N THR A 491 -25.02 0.62 23.87
CA THR A 491 -25.22 -0.27 25.02
C THR A 491 -25.32 0.53 26.33
N LEU A 492 -24.46 1.52 26.52
CA LEU A 492 -24.51 2.43 27.67
C LEU A 492 -25.78 3.28 27.68
N ALA A 493 -26.21 3.81 26.53
CA ALA A 493 -27.44 4.57 26.41
C ALA A 493 -28.66 3.71 26.77
N CYS A 494 -28.73 2.48 26.30
CA CYS A 494 -29.80 1.54 26.63
C CYS A 494 -29.86 1.23 28.14
N ILE A 495 -28.72 1.01 28.79
CA ILE A 495 -28.68 0.71 30.23
C ILE A 495 -29.03 1.94 31.07
N SER A 496 -28.43 3.09 30.75
CA SER A 496 -28.56 4.31 31.55
C SER A 496 -29.90 5.03 31.36
N LEU A 497 -30.49 4.96 30.16
CA LEU A 497 -31.70 5.71 29.80
C LEU A 497 -32.95 4.84 29.70
N LEU A 498 -32.84 3.61 29.19
CA LEU A 498 -33.97 2.66 29.13
C LEU A 498 -33.98 1.66 30.28
N GLY A 499 -32.91 1.57 31.08
CA GLY A 499 -32.85 0.65 32.21
C GLY A 499 -32.74 -0.82 31.82
N LEU A 500 -32.38 -1.11 30.56
CA LEU A 500 -32.25 -2.49 30.08
C LEU A 500 -31.10 -3.21 30.78
N GLU A 501 -31.29 -4.51 31.04
CA GLU A 501 -30.19 -5.39 31.45
C GLU A 501 -29.17 -5.53 30.30
N LEU A 502 -27.90 -5.80 30.64
CA LEU A 502 -26.79 -5.80 29.69
C LEU A 502 -27.06 -6.61 28.42
N THR A 503 -27.58 -7.84 28.55
CA THR A 503 -27.84 -8.71 27.40
C THR A 503 -28.90 -8.15 26.46
N ARG A 504 -29.98 -7.55 26.99
CA ARG A 504 -31.03 -6.91 26.18
C ARG A 504 -30.54 -5.59 25.58
N ALA A 505 -29.73 -4.83 26.30
CA ALA A 505 -29.07 -3.64 25.79
C ALA A 505 -28.16 -3.98 24.60
N THR A 506 -27.32 -5.01 24.72
CA THR A 506 -26.48 -5.51 23.62
C THR A 506 -27.33 -5.97 22.43
N ALA A 507 -28.44 -6.66 22.66
CA ALA A 507 -29.35 -7.08 21.59
C ALA A 507 -29.96 -5.87 20.85
N PHE A 508 -30.40 -4.83 21.59
CA PHE A 508 -30.90 -3.58 21.01
C PHE A 508 -29.82 -2.89 20.16
N THR A 509 -28.62 -2.74 20.73
CA THR A 509 -27.42 -2.19 20.06
C THR A 509 -27.12 -2.88 18.74
N LYS A 510 -27.23 -4.20 18.66
CA LYS A 510 -26.92 -4.93 17.42
C LYS A 510 -27.89 -4.62 16.30
N VAL A 511 -29.17 -4.43 16.61
CA VAL A 511 -30.16 -4.04 15.60
C VAL A 511 -29.90 -2.62 15.10
N THR A 512 -29.60 -1.68 16.00
CA THR A 512 -29.30 -0.30 15.60
C THR A 512 -27.98 -0.19 14.85
N ASN A 513 -26.92 -0.90 15.26
CA ASN A 513 -25.64 -0.96 14.53
C ASN A 513 -25.79 -1.56 13.13
N LEU A 514 -26.60 -2.63 12.98
CA LEU A 514 -26.86 -3.19 11.65
C LEU A 514 -27.53 -2.14 10.75
N THR A 515 -28.46 -1.39 11.33
CA THR A 515 -29.22 -0.35 10.62
C THR A 515 -28.33 0.79 10.16
N SER A 516 -27.52 1.35 11.05
CA SER A 516 -26.57 2.42 10.72
C SER A 516 -25.49 1.94 9.77
N ASN A 517 -24.91 0.74 9.97
CA ASN A 517 -23.92 0.19 9.04
C ASN A 517 -24.50 -0.01 7.64
N LEU A 518 -25.75 -0.48 7.54
CA LEU A 518 -26.42 -0.64 6.25
C LEU A 518 -26.71 0.72 5.60
N ALA A 519 -27.26 1.69 6.35
CA ALA A 519 -27.46 3.06 5.88
C ALA A 519 -26.17 3.69 5.35
N SER A 520 -25.10 3.63 6.14
CA SER A 520 -23.79 4.14 5.74
C SER A 520 -23.22 3.41 4.55
N LEU A 521 -23.34 2.08 4.49
CA LEU A 521 -22.87 1.29 3.36
C LEU A 521 -23.57 1.70 2.07
N LEU A 522 -24.90 1.90 2.10
CA LEU A 522 -25.65 2.36 0.94
C LEU A 522 -25.13 3.69 0.41
N VAL A 523 -24.85 4.65 1.31
CA VAL A 523 -24.26 5.94 0.93
C VAL A 523 -22.84 5.74 0.40
N PHE A 524 -21.96 5.02 1.10
CA PHE A 524 -20.58 4.82 0.63
C PHE A 524 -20.51 4.07 -0.71
N VAL A 525 -21.38 3.10 -0.96
CA VAL A 525 -21.50 2.43 -2.26
C VAL A 525 -21.94 3.42 -3.34
N ALA A 526 -22.94 4.26 -3.05
CA ALA A 526 -23.41 5.27 -4.00
C ALA A 526 -22.31 6.28 -4.38
N TYR A 527 -21.38 6.56 -3.46
CA TYR A 527 -20.22 7.44 -3.67
C TYR A 527 -18.94 6.72 -4.13
N GLY A 528 -19.00 5.40 -4.41
CA GLY A 528 -17.85 4.61 -4.86
C GLY A 528 -16.71 4.49 -3.83
N ARG A 529 -17.02 4.54 -2.53
CA ARG A 529 -16.04 4.59 -1.43
C ARG A 529 -15.87 3.27 -0.68
N VAL A 530 -15.87 2.16 -1.41
CA VAL A 530 -15.71 0.80 -0.85
C VAL A 530 -14.67 0.03 -1.67
N ASN A 531 -13.69 -0.57 -0.99
CA ASN A 531 -12.76 -1.51 -1.61
C ASN A 531 -13.31 -2.93 -1.43
N TYR A 532 -13.84 -3.51 -2.51
CA TYR A 532 -14.57 -4.79 -2.45
C TYR A 532 -13.65 -5.99 -2.18
N GLU A 533 -12.42 -5.99 -2.68
CA GLU A 533 -11.47 -7.09 -2.50
C GLU A 533 -11.04 -7.20 -1.03
N ILE A 534 -10.63 -6.07 -0.45
CA ILE A 534 -10.29 -5.99 0.97
C ILE A 534 -11.51 -6.29 1.83
N ALA A 535 -12.68 -5.75 1.48
CA ALA A 535 -13.93 -6.06 2.19
C ALA A 535 -14.22 -7.56 2.17
N ALA A 536 -14.03 -8.27 1.06
CA ALA A 536 -14.27 -9.70 0.96
C ALA A 536 -13.38 -10.51 1.91
N ALA A 537 -12.08 -10.19 1.96
CA ALA A 537 -11.14 -10.84 2.88
C ALA A 537 -11.51 -10.56 4.35
N MET A 538 -11.82 -9.31 4.68
CA MET A 538 -12.26 -8.93 6.03
C MET A 538 -13.58 -9.59 6.40
N ILE A 539 -14.55 -9.68 5.48
CA ILE A 539 -15.84 -10.38 5.69
C ILE A 539 -15.59 -11.84 6.06
N ALA A 540 -14.72 -12.54 5.33
CA ALA A 540 -14.42 -13.94 5.64
C ALA A 540 -13.91 -14.11 7.09
N GLY A 541 -12.97 -13.25 7.52
CA GLY A 541 -12.51 -13.22 8.91
C GLY A 541 -13.63 -12.86 9.88
N GLN A 542 -14.38 -11.78 9.58
CA GLN A 542 -15.46 -11.23 10.39
C GLN A 542 -16.57 -12.26 10.67
N LEU A 543 -16.93 -13.10 9.69
CA LEU A 543 -17.93 -14.16 9.85
C LEU A 543 -17.47 -15.22 10.86
N ILE A 544 -16.18 -15.60 10.82
CA ILE A 544 -15.57 -16.57 11.74
C ILE A 544 -15.52 -15.96 13.15
N GLY A 545 -14.89 -14.79 13.27
CA GLY A 545 -14.73 -14.08 14.54
C GLY A 545 -16.06 -13.76 15.20
N GLY A 546 -17.04 -13.25 14.43
CA GLY A 546 -18.36 -12.90 14.91
C GLY A 546 -19.14 -14.12 15.43
N ARG A 547 -19.03 -15.27 14.76
CA ARG A 547 -19.64 -16.53 15.23
C ARG A 547 -19.06 -16.97 16.57
N LEU A 548 -17.75 -16.89 16.73
CA LEU A 548 -17.05 -17.25 17.97
C LEU A 548 -17.44 -16.28 19.10
N GLY A 549 -17.32 -14.97 18.86
CA GLY A 549 -17.60 -13.93 19.85
C GLY A 549 -19.05 -13.96 20.36
N ALA A 550 -20.03 -14.05 19.45
CA ALA A 550 -21.45 -14.12 19.84
C ALA A 550 -21.77 -15.43 20.60
N SER A 551 -21.07 -16.52 20.29
CA SER A 551 -21.27 -17.79 21.00
C SER A 551 -20.74 -17.72 22.43
N MET A 552 -19.55 -17.14 22.62
CA MET A 552 -18.95 -16.98 23.94
C MET A 552 -19.72 -15.99 24.81
N ALA A 553 -20.20 -14.87 24.25
CA ALA A 553 -20.99 -13.87 24.96
C ALA A 553 -22.30 -14.45 25.52
N ILE A 554 -23.02 -15.25 24.73
CA ILE A 554 -24.26 -15.90 25.18
C ILE A 554 -23.97 -16.98 26.24
N ARG A 555 -22.87 -17.75 26.09
CA ARG A 555 -22.54 -18.85 27.02
C ARG A 555 -22.05 -18.37 28.39
N HIS A 556 -21.26 -17.31 28.43
CA HIS A 556 -20.57 -16.86 29.66
C HIS A 556 -21.17 -15.57 30.25
N GLY A 557 -22.10 -14.92 29.55
CA GLY A 557 -22.88 -13.80 30.06
C GLY A 557 -22.06 -12.53 30.38
N ALA A 558 -22.60 -11.73 31.28
CA ALA A 558 -22.10 -10.39 31.60
C ALA A 558 -20.62 -10.32 32.07
N PRO A 559 -20.09 -11.24 32.90
CA PRO A 559 -18.70 -11.17 33.35
C PRO A 559 -17.68 -11.29 32.20
N PHE A 560 -17.94 -12.17 31.23
CA PHE A 560 -17.07 -12.36 30.07
C PHE A 560 -17.06 -11.15 29.14
N ILE A 561 -18.25 -10.62 28.84
CA ILE A 561 -18.40 -9.40 28.01
C ILE A 561 -17.59 -8.25 28.60
N ARG A 562 -17.62 -8.11 29.93
CA ARG A 562 -16.88 -7.07 30.66
C ARG A 562 -15.36 -7.22 30.53
N VAL A 563 -14.81 -8.43 30.66
CA VAL A 563 -13.36 -8.66 30.54
C VAL A 563 -12.87 -8.30 29.15
N ILE A 564 -13.52 -8.82 28.10
CA ILE A 564 -13.13 -8.55 26.71
C ILE A 564 -13.19 -7.06 26.40
N PHE A 565 -14.25 -6.38 26.86
CA PHE A 565 -14.38 -4.94 26.71
C PHE A 565 -13.18 -4.19 27.30
N ILE A 566 -12.79 -4.48 28.55
CA ILE A 566 -11.65 -3.83 29.20
C ILE A 566 -10.34 -4.13 28.46
N SER A 567 -10.11 -5.37 28.03
CA SER A 567 -8.90 -5.76 27.30
C SER A 567 -8.71 -5.00 25.99
N VAL A 568 -9.78 -4.81 25.20
CA VAL A 568 -9.72 -4.04 23.94
C VAL A 568 -9.31 -2.60 24.21
N VAL A 569 -9.87 -2.02 25.25
CA VAL A 569 -9.63 -0.63 25.61
C VAL A 569 -8.17 -0.44 26.05
N LEU A 570 -7.62 -1.36 26.86
CA LEU A 570 -6.21 -1.33 27.24
C LEU A 570 -5.26 -1.50 26.05
N ALA A 571 -5.57 -2.42 25.12
CA ALA A 571 -4.79 -2.61 23.90
C ALA A 571 -4.79 -1.36 23.01
N MET A 572 -5.93 -0.67 22.91
CA MET A 572 -6.02 0.61 22.22
C MET A 572 -5.14 1.69 22.86
N VAL A 573 -5.15 1.80 24.19
CA VAL A 573 -4.30 2.76 24.90
C VAL A 573 -2.82 2.48 24.62
N ALA A 574 -2.40 1.22 24.72
CA ALA A 574 -1.01 0.84 24.45
C ALA A 574 -0.59 1.22 23.02
N LYS A 575 -1.46 1.00 22.03
CA LYS A 575 -1.20 1.37 20.64
C LYS A 575 -1.10 2.89 20.44
N LEU A 576 -2.02 3.66 21.04
CA LEU A 576 -2.01 5.12 20.93
C LEU A 576 -0.80 5.75 21.60
N LEU A 577 -0.33 5.18 22.72
CA LEU A 577 0.92 5.59 23.35
C LEU A 577 2.13 5.23 22.49
N TRP A 578 2.14 4.03 21.87
CA TRP A 578 3.22 3.62 20.98
C TRP A 578 3.36 4.56 19.78
N ASP A 579 2.27 4.84 19.05
CA ASP A 579 2.28 5.74 17.88
C ASP A 579 2.70 7.19 18.19
N GLN A 580 2.65 7.61 19.46
CA GLN A 580 2.99 8.97 19.87
C GLN A 580 4.44 9.10 20.37
N PHE A 581 5.06 8.01 20.80
CA PHE A 581 6.40 8.00 21.40
C PHE A 581 7.43 7.13 20.65
N ALA A 582 7.02 6.45 19.59
CA ALA A 582 7.87 5.75 18.61
C ALA A 582 7.77 6.44 17.25
#